data_AF-A0A2E6QHW4-F1
#
_entry.id   AF-A0A2E6QHW4-F1
#
_cell.length_a   1.000
_cell.length_b   1.000
_cell.length_c   1.000
_cell.angle_alpha   90.00
_cell.angle_beta   90.00
_cell.angle_gamma   90.00
#
_symmetry.space_group_name_H-M   'P 1'
#
loop_
_entity.id
_entity.type
_entity.pdbx_description
1 polymer ?
#
loop_
_entity_poly.entity_id
_entity_poly.type
_entity_poly.pdbx_seq_one_letter_code
_entity_poly.pdbx_strand_id
1 'polypeptide(L)' 'MIVGLLAAGMSPFDAACAGAWLHGATASEIGPGLIAEDISDTLPRVLDRLRSGRP' A
#
# COMPACT_ATOMS: atom_id res chain seq x y z
N MET A 1 1.80 3.17 6.32
CA MET A 1 2.03 1.89 5.60
C MET A 1 3.09 1.05 6.30
N ILE A 2 4.38 1.37 6.21
CA ILE A 2 5.49 0.58 6.78
C ILE A 2 5.30 0.29 8.29
N VAL A 3 5.01 1.31 9.10
CA VAL A 3 4.78 1.13 10.56
C VAL A 3 3.62 0.18 10.85
N GLY A 4 2.56 0.19 10.05
CA GLY A 4 1.44 -0.74 10.20
C GLY A 4 1.86 -2.19 9.90
N LEU A 5 2.73 -2.40 8.92
CA LEU A 5 3.27 -3.72 8.58
C LEU A 5 4.25 -4.22 9.65
N LEU A 6 5.08 -3.34 10.20
CA LEU A 6 5.93 -3.63 11.36
C LEU A 6 5.07 -4.03 12.57
N ALA A 7 4.01 -3.27 12.85
CA ALA A 7 3.07 -3.58 13.93
C ALA A 7 2.33 -4.91 13.71
N ALA A 8 2.15 -5.33 12.45
CA ALA A 8 1.60 -6.64 12.09
C ALA A 8 2.63 -7.79 12.15
N GLY A 9 3.89 -7.51 12.53
CA GLY A 9 4.92 -8.53 12.76
C GLY A 9 5.85 -8.80 11.58
N MET A 10 5.82 -7.99 10.52
CA MET A 10 6.78 -8.13 9.42
C MET A 10 8.20 -7.74 9.82
N SER A 11 9.20 -8.39 9.23
CA SER A 11 10.59 -7.97 9.39
C SER A 11 10.79 -6.55 8.83
N PRO A 12 11.75 -5.75 9.34
CA PRO A 12 11.94 -4.38 8.88
C PRO A 12 12.19 -4.23 7.38
N PHE A 13 12.97 -5.14 6.79
CA PHE A 13 13.26 -5.13 5.36
C PHE A 13 11.99 -5.44 4.55
N ASP A 14 11.27 -6.50 4.90
CA ASP A 14 10.04 -6.88 4.19
C ASP A 14 8.96 -5.82 4.32
N ALA A 15 8.81 -5.21 5.50
CA ALA A 15 7.86 -4.13 5.75
C ALA A 15 8.19 -2.88 4.91
N ALA A 16 9.47 -2.54 4.76
CA ALA A 16 9.90 -1.44 3.90
C ALA A 16 9.63 -1.74 2.43
N CYS A 17 9.98 -2.93 1.95
CA CYS A 17 9.73 -3.36 0.57
C CYS A 17 8.23 -3.38 0.25
N ALA A 18 7.41 -4.04 1.06
CA ALA A 18 5.97 -4.11 0.87
C ALA A 18 5.31 -2.72 1.00
N GLY A 19 5.77 -1.90 1.95
CA GLY A 19 5.27 -0.53 2.12
C GLY A 19 5.56 0.36 0.91
N ALA A 20 6.76 0.29 0.34
CA ALA A 20 7.12 1.04 -0.87
C ALA A 20 6.32 0.56 -2.10
N TRP A 21 6.17 -0.76 -2.25
CA TRP A 21 5.35 -1.32 -3.32
C TRP A 21 3.89 -0.89 -3.20
N LEU A 22 3.29 -1.02 -2.01
CA LEU A 22 1.90 -0.64 -1.76
C LEU A 22 1.70 0.86 -2.03
N HIS A 23 2.68 1.70 -1.70
CA HIS A 23 2.62 3.15 -1.95
C HIS A 23 2.58 3.44 -3.46
N GLY A 24 3.48 2.82 -4.24
CA GLY A 24 3.48 2.96 -5.70
C GLY A 24 2.22 2.37 -6.36
N ALA A 25 1.73 1.23 -5.88
CA ALA A 25 0.50 0.63 -6.35
C ALA A 25 -0.72 1.54 -6.08
N THR A 26 -0.77 2.17 -4.91
CA THR A 26 -1.85 3.11 -4.56
C THR A 26 -1.78 4.39 -5.41
N ALA A 27 -0.58 4.95 -5.61
CA ALA A 27 -0.39 6.10 -6.48
C ALA A 27 -0.82 5.81 -7.94
N SER A 28 -0.57 4.59 -8.42
CA SER A 28 -0.96 4.16 -9.77
C SER A 28 -2.47 4.03 -9.95
N GLU A 29 -3.20 3.66 -8.90
CA GLU A 29 -4.67 3.63 -8.91
C GLU A 29 -5.30 5.03 -8.90
N ILE A 30 -4.68 5.98 -8.17
CA ILE A 30 -5.22 7.35 -8.02
C ILE A 30 -4.89 8.20 -9.26
N GLY A 31 -3.65 8.16 -9.72
CA GLY A 31 -3.20 8.90 -10.90
C GLY A 31 -2.81 10.36 -10.63
N PRO A 32 -2.72 11.20 -11.69
CA PRO A 32 -2.25 12.57 -11.59
C PRO A 32 -3.11 13.45 -10.67
N GLY A 33 -2.45 14.27 -9.83
CA GLY A 33 -3.13 15.14 -8.85
C GLY A 33 -3.24 14.55 -7.45
N LEU A 34 -2.75 13.32 -7.25
CA LEU A 34 -2.59 12.66 -5.95
C LEU A 34 -2.08 13.61 -4.85
N ILE A 35 -2.77 13.61 -3.71
CA ILE A 35 -2.24 14.10 -2.43
C ILE A 35 -2.04 12.93 -1.45
N ALA A 36 -1.33 13.19 -0.35
CA ALA A 36 -0.95 12.14 0.60
C ALA A 36 -2.18 11.52 1.29
N GLU A 37 -3.21 12.32 1.55
CA GLU A 37 -4.44 11.91 2.21
C GLU A 37 -5.20 10.84 1.40
N ASP A 38 -5.20 10.95 0.07
CA ASP A 38 -5.88 10.01 -0.85
C ASP A 38 -5.33 8.57 -0.73
N ILE A 39 -4.07 8.43 -0.31
CA ILE A 39 -3.40 7.13 -0.18
C ILE A 39 -4.10 6.28 0.87
N SER A 40 -4.51 6.87 2.00
CA SER A 40 -5.14 6.13 3.09
C SER A 40 -6.51 5.59 2.69
N ASP A 41 -7.27 6.38 1.92
CA ASP A 41 -8.60 6.02 1.44
C ASP A 41 -8.55 4.95 0.34
N THR A 42 -7.52 4.96 -0.50
CA THR A 42 -7.38 4.03 -1.62
C THR A 42 -6.68 2.71 -1.23
N LEU A 43 -5.82 2.72 -0.19
CA LEU A 43 -5.06 1.55 0.23
C LEU A 43 -5.91 0.28 0.48
N PRO A 44 -7.09 0.33 1.13
CA PRO A 44 -7.94 -0.85 1.31
C PRO A 44 -8.32 -1.56 -0.01
N ARG A 45 -8.55 -0.79 -1.08
CA ARG A 45 -8.86 -1.34 -2.42
C ARG A 45 -7.66 -2.09 -3.00
N VAL A 46 -6.45 -1.53 -2.89
CA VAL A 46 -5.22 -2.18 -3.36
C VAL A 46 -4.97 -3.49 -2.61
N LEU A 47 -5.20 -3.50 -1.28
CA LEU A 47 -5.07 -4.70 -0.46
C LEU A 47 -6.11 -5.77 -0.82
N ASP A 48 -7.36 -5.38 -1.13
CA ASP A 48 -8.40 -6.31 -1.58
C ASP A 48 -8.04 -6.94 -2.95
N ARG A 49 -7.54 -6.14 -3.89
CA ARG A 49 -7.05 -6.65 -5.18
C ARG A 49 -5.94 -7.69 -4.99
N LEU A 50 -4.93 -7.36 -4.18
CA LEU A 50 -3.84 -8.26 -3.82
C LEU A 50 -4.35 -9.60 -3.25
N ARG A 51 -5.29 -9.53 -2.30
CA ARG A 51 -5.86 -10.72 -1.64
C ARG A 51 -6.69 -11.58 -2.58
N SER A 52 -7.40 -10.95 -3.51
CA SER A 52 -8.26 -11.64 -4.48
C SER A 52 -7.49 -12.21 -5.68
N GLY A 53 -6.17 -11.95 -5.79
CA GLY A 53 -5.35 -12.37 -6.93
C GLY A 53 -5.79 -11.75 -8.25
N ARG A 54 -6.56 -10.65 -8.20
CA ARG A 54 -7.00 -9.93 -9.39
C ARG A 54 -5.84 -9.10 -9.93
N PRO A 55 -5.67 -9.03 -11.26
CA PRO A 55 -4.66 -8.17 -11.88
C PRO A 55 -4.92 -6.70 -11.54
#